data_AF-A0A6I6LB06-F1
#
_entry.id   AF-A0A6I6LB06-F1
#
_cell.length_a   1.000
_cell.length_b   1.000
_cell.length_c   1.000
_cell.angle_alpha   90.00
_cell.angle_beta   90.00
_cell.angle_gamma   90.00
#
_symmetry.space_group_name_H-M   'P 1'
#
loop_
_entity.id
_entity.type
_entity.pdbx_description
1 polymer ?
#
loop_
_entity_poly.entity_id
_entity_poly.type
_entity_poly.pdbx_seq_one_letter_code
_entity_poly.pdbx_strand_id
1 'polypeptide(L)'
;MIGKAGTMLEAFTSKEVNDWSGKDLAIEVYQPVDKENAYASIWRPQTLNFTPETYLLTYSLPNFYFHVVTAYDILRMRGVPIGKGDSRDSYASSDASVFFDIGVTQQ
;
A
#
# COMPACT_ATOMS: atom_id res chain seq x y z
N MET A 1 8.84 15.19 0.76
CA MET A 1 8.87 13.82 0.20
C MET A 1 7.47 13.36 -0.19
N ILE A 2 6.49 13.34 0.73
CA ILE A 2 5.10 12.94 0.43
C ILE A 2 4.42 13.82 -0.64
N GLY A 3 4.51 15.15 -0.54
CA GLY A 3 3.90 16.05 -1.53
C GLY A 3 4.43 15.88 -2.97
N LYS A 4 5.71 15.55 -3.12
CA LYS A 4 6.29 15.25 -4.45
C LYS A 4 5.74 13.95 -5.03
N ALA A 5 5.53 12.93 -4.19
CA ALA A 5 4.93 11.67 -4.62
C ALA A 5 3.47 11.86 -5.04
N GLY A 6 2.68 12.66 -4.29
CA GLY A 6 1.31 13.00 -4.65
C GLY A 6 1.21 13.65 -6.04
N THR A 7 1.96 14.74 -6.27
CA THR A 7 1.98 15.41 -7.58
C THR A 7 2.41 14.50 -8.73
N MET A 8 3.35 13.59 -8.49
CA MET A 8 3.78 12.63 -9.52
C MET A 8 2.71 11.61 -9.86
N LEU A 9 1.96 11.12 -8.85
CA LEU A 9 0.87 10.17 -9.07
C LEU A 9 -0.32 10.83 -9.79
N GLU A 10 -0.65 12.07 -9.43
CA GLU A 10 -1.72 12.86 -10.06
C GLU A 10 -1.41 13.20 -11.53
N ALA A 11 -0.14 13.16 -11.94
CA ALA A 11 0.25 13.43 -13.32
C ALA A 11 -0.12 12.30 -14.29
N PHE A 12 -0.39 11.08 -13.80
CA PHE A 12 -0.76 9.96 -14.65
C PHE A 12 -2.24 10.00 -15.02
N THR A 13 -2.55 9.76 -16.30
CA THR A 13 -3.93 9.59 -16.75
C THR A 13 -4.42 8.16 -16.50
N SER A 14 -5.73 7.98 -16.30
CA SER A 14 -6.32 6.65 -16.15
C SER A 14 -6.06 5.75 -17.37
N LYS A 15 -5.97 6.34 -18.56
CA LYS A 15 -5.62 5.61 -19.78
C LYS A 15 -4.21 5.03 -19.70
N GLU A 16 -3.23 5.84 -19.34
CA GLU A 16 -1.84 5.39 -19.22
C GLU A 16 -1.68 4.27 -18.17
N VAL A 17 -2.35 4.42 -17.02
CA VAL A 17 -2.31 3.39 -15.96
C VAL A 17 -2.97 2.10 -16.44
N ASN A 18 -4.15 2.19 -17.08
CA ASN A 18 -4.85 1.01 -17.60
C ASN A 18 -4.09 0.33 -18.74
N ASP A 19 -3.34 1.09 -19.54
CA ASP A 19 -2.49 0.56 -20.61
C ASP A 19 -1.33 -0.29 -20.05
N TRP A 20 -1.06 -0.27 -18.74
CA TRP A 20 -0.09 -1.18 -18.11
C TRP A 20 -0.68 -2.56 -17.78
N SER A 21 -2.00 -2.69 -17.82
CA SER A 21 -2.66 -3.91 -17.40
C SER A 21 -2.18 -5.14 -18.16
N GLY A 22 -1.89 -6.21 -17.44
CA GLY A 22 -1.43 -7.49 -18.00
C GLY A 22 -0.03 -7.48 -18.64
N LYS A 23 0.73 -6.37 -18.56
CA LYS A 23 2.13 -6.36 -19.02
C LYS A 23 3.03 -7.12 -18.05
N ASP A 24 4.19 -7.54 -18.55
CA ASP A 24 5.23 -8.12 -17.71
C ASP A 24 5.94 -7.04 -16.89
N LEU A 25 6.07 -7.27 -15.60
CA LEU A 25 6.80 -6.44 -14.64
C LEU A 25 7.84 -7.29 -13.92
N ALA A 26 9.06 -7.27 -14.45
CA ALA A 26 10.20 -7.93 -13.85
C ALA A 26 10.90 -6.98 -12.86
N ILE A 27 11.03 -7.42 -11.61
CA ILE A 27 11.66 -6.64 -10.54
C ILE A 27 12.85 -7.41 -10.00
N GLU A 28 14.02 -6.77 -9.97
CA GLU A 28 15.18 -7.33 -9.30
C GLU A 28 15.10 -7.07 -7.80
N VAL A 29 15.07 -8.15 -7.02
CA VAL A 29 15.10 -8.09 -5.56
C VAL A 29 16.35 -8.80 -5.07
N TYR A 30 17.06 -8.16 -4.15
CA TYR A 30 18.22 -8.77 -3.51
C TYR A 30 17.74 -9.83 -2.51
N GLN A 31 18.03 -11.10 -2.80
CA GLN A 31 17.59 -12.24 -2.00
C GLN A 31 18.76 -13.16 -1.68
N PRO A 32 18.73 -13.85 -0.52
CA PRO A 32 19.72 -14.87 -0.20
C PRO A 32 19.62 -16.00 -1.23
N VAL A 33 20.77 -16.54 -1.65
CA VAL A 33 20.80 -17.68 -2.58
C VAL A 33 20.30 -18.94 -1.89
N ASP A 34 20.67 -19.10 -0.62
CA ASP A 34 20.21 -20.16 0.26
C ASP A 34 19.09 -19.60 1.14
N LYS A 35 17.86 -20.03 0.86
CA LYS A 35 16.66 -19.58 1.59
C LYS A 35 16.53 -20.25 2.96
N GLU A 36 17.14 -21.42 3.15
CA GLU A 36 17.08 -22.18 4.41
C GLU A 36 18.10 -21.64 5.42
N ASN A 37 19.23 -21.10 4.94
CA ASN A 37 20.25 -20.44 5.73
C ASN A 37 20.47 -18.98 5.29
N ALA A 38 19.40 -18.18 5.28
CA ALA A 38 19.41 -16.81 4.78
C ALA A 38 20.43 -15.89 5.48
N TYR A 39 20.74 -16.13 6.76
CA TYR A 39 21.64 -15.28 7.54
C TYR A 39 23.13 -15.50 7.20
N ALA A 40 23.52 -16.68 6.72
CA ALA A 40 24.89 -16.98 6.30
C ALA A 40 25.05 -16.98 4.77
N SER A 41 23.97 -16.78 4.02
CA SER A 41 23.98 -16.83 2.56
C SER A 41 24.57 -15.57 1.92
N ILE A 42 25.15 -15.75 0.74
CA ILE A 42 25.43 -14.63 -0.16
C ILE A 42 24.09 -14.11 -0.69
N TRP A 43 23.92 -12.79 -0.64
CA TRP A 43 22.77 -12.13 -1.23
C TRP A 43 23.12 -11.68 -2.64
N ARG A 44 22.18 -11.85 -3.58
CA ARG A 44 22.36 -11.43 -4.98
C ARG A 44 21.04 -10.97 -5.59
N PRO A 45 21.07 -10.20 -6.69
CA PRO A 45 19.87 -9.83 -7.40
C PRO A 45 19.19 -11.08 -7.95
N GLN A 46 17.89 -11.21 -7.71
CA GLN A 46 17.04 -12.24 -8.29
C GLN A 46 15.82 -11.57 -8.89
N THR A 47 15.51 -11.93 -10.13
CA THR A 47 14.34 -11.38 -10.84
C THR A 47 13.07 -12.06 -10.36
N LEU A 48 12.11 -11.27 -9.91
CA LEU A 48 10.74 -11.67 -9.64
C LEU A 48 9.86 -11.16 -10.77
N ASN A 49 9.06 -12.06 -11.35
CA ASN A 49 8.14 -11.73 -12.43
C ASN A 49 6.74 -11.52 -11.87
N PHE A 50 6.16 -10.37 -12.20
CA PHE A 50 4.80 -10.01 -11.87
C PHE A 50 4.08 -9.48 -13.10
N THR A 51 2.77 -9.32 -12.98
CA THR A 51 2.03 -8.29 -13.69
C THR A 51 1.88 -7.06 -12.78
N PRO A 52 1.62 -5.84 -13.30
CA PRO A 52 1.36 -4.67 -12.46
C PRO A 52 0.28 -4.89 -11.40
N GLU A 53 -0.81 -5.60 -11.72
CA GLU A 53 -1.89 -5.88 -10.77
C GLU A 53 -1.44 -6.83 -9.66
N THR A 54 -0.77 -7.92 -10.03
CA THR A 54 -0.29 -8.90 -9.04
C THR A 54 0.77 -8.28 -8.14
N TYR A 55 1.69 -7.48 -8.68
CA TYR A 55 2.63 -6.71 -7.89
C TYR A 55 1.91 -5.73 -6.95
N LEU A 56 0.96 -4.95 -7.46
CA LEU A 56 0.23 -3.96 -6.69
C LEU A 56 -0.52 -4.61 -5.52
N LEU A 57 -1.28 -5.68 -5.80
CA LEU A 57 -2.17 -6.32 -4.83
C LEU A 57 -1.44 -7.20 -3.82
N THR A 58 -0.38 -7.91 -4.25
CA THR A 58 0.27 -8.92 -3.40
C THR A 58 1.55 -8.43 -2.73
N TYR A 59 2.21 -7.41 -3.30
CA TYR A 59 3.48 -6.89 -2.79
C TYR A 59 3.35 -5.44 -2.34
N SER A 60 2.97 -4.53 -3.22
CA SER A 60 3.03 -3.08 -2.94
C SER A 60 2.04 -2.65 -1.87
N LEU A 61 0.75 -3.00 -2.01
CA LEU A 61 -0.29 -2.58 -1.07
C LEU A 61 -0.09 -3.12 0.36
N PRO A 62 0.19 -4.42 0.59
CA PRO A 62 0.44 -4.91 1.94
C PRO A 62 1.63 -4.23 2.63
N ASN A 63 2.73 -3.99 1.90
CA ASN A 63 3.89 -3.28 2.43
C ASN A 63 3.58 -1.81 2.73
N PHE A 64 2.83 -1.14 1.86
CA PHE A 64 2.40 0.24 2.10
C PHE A 64 1.62 0.36 3.40
N TYR A 65 0.59 -0.47 3.59
CA TYR A 65 -0.21 -0.44 4.82
C TYR A 65 0.59 -0.86 6.06
N PHE A 66 1.50 -1.83 5.94
CA PHE A 66 2.40 -2.20 7.04
C PHE A 66 3.20 -0.99 7.54
N HIS A 67 3.79 -0.20 6.63
CA HIS A 67 4.57 0.97 7.02
C HIS A 67 3.71 2.12 7.56
N VAL A 68 2.53 2.36 6.99
CA VAL A 68 1.58 3.37 7.49
C VAL A 68 1.14 3.05 8.92
N VAL A 69 0.72 1.81 9.17
CA VAL A 69 0.31 1.36 10.51
C VAL A 69 1.48 1.41 11.49
N THR A 70 2.66 0.96 11.08
CA THR A 70 3.86 1.01 11.94
C THR A 70 4.22 2.45 12.33
N ALA A 71 4.17 3.38 11.38
CA ALA A 71 4.41 4.80 11.66
C ALA A 71 3.35 5.38 12.62
N TYR A 72 2.08 5.05 12.39
CA TYR A 72 0.97 5.42 13.29
C TYR A 72 1.19 4.88 14.71
N ASP A 73 1.56 3.61 14.85
CA ASP A 73 1.78 2.98 16.16
C ASP A 73 2.96 3.60 16.90
N ILE A 74 4.07 3.91 16.21
CA ILE A 74 5.21 4.60 16.81
C ILE A 74 4.80 5.97 17.34
N LEU A 75 4.06 6.76 16.56
CA LEU A 75 3.61 8.10 16.98
C LEU A 75 2.65 8.01 18.17
N ARG A 76 1.71 7.07 18.15
CA ARG A 76 0.77 6.83 19.24
C ARG A 76 1.47 6.37 20.51
N MET A 77 2.47 5.49 20.39
CA MET A 77 3.32 5.06 21.51
C MET A 77 4.11 6.23 22.12
N ARG A 78 4.50 7.23 21.32
CA ARG A 78 5.17 8.45 21.80
C ARG A 78 4.21 9.51 22.36
N GLY A 79 2.92 9.20 22.51
CA GLY A 79 1.93 10.09 23.11
C GLY A 79 1.41 11.17 22.18
N VAL A 80 1.66 11.07 20.87
CA VAL A 80 1.03 11.96 19.89
C VAL A 80 -0.48 11.68 19.89
N PRO A 81 -1.34 12.70 20.02
CA PRO A 81 -2.79 12.53 20.15
C PRO A 81 -3.45 12.22 18.80
N ILE A 82 -3.10 11.08 18.20
CA ILE A 82 -3.69 10.55 16.96
C ILE A 82 -4.66 9.41 17.25
N GLY A 83 -5.78 9.40 16.54
CA GLY A 83 -6.85 8.41 16.63
C GLY A 83 -6.97 7.54 15.38
N LYS A 84 -7.88 6.57 15.43
CA LYS A 84 -8.18 5.66 14.32
C LYS A 84 -8.55 6.38 13.01
N GLY A 85 -9.11 7.59 13.12
CA GLY A 85 -9.47 8.43 11.97
C GLY A 85 -8.28 9.04 11.25
N ASP A 86 -7.12 9.18 11.92
CA ASP A 86 -5.91 9.75 11.33
C ASP A 86 -5.11 8.72 10.51
N SER A 87 -5.29 7.42 10.79
CA SER A 87 -4.67 6.35 10.01
C SER A 87 -5.53 5.88 8.83
N ARG A 88 -6.83 6.15 8.86
CA ARG A 88 -7.74 5.84 7.75
C ARG A 88 -7.80 7.05 6.84
N ASP A 89 -7.78 6.78 5.54
CA ASP A 89 -8.14 7.77 4.53
C ASP A 89 -9.56 8.26 4.88
N SER A 90 -9.66 9.52 5.29
CA SER A 90 -10.93 10.11 5.71
C SER A 90 -11.74 10.46 4.48
N TYR A 91 -12.29 9.45 3.78
CA TYR A 91 -13.43 9.60 2.88
C TYR A 91 -14.72 9.94 3.64
N ALA A 92 -14.62 10.81 4.63
CA ALA A 92 -15.73 11.49 5.26
C ALA A 92 -15.50 12.99 5.06
N SER A 93 -15.54 13.45 3.81
CA SER A 93 -15.84 14.85 3.53
C SER A 93 -17.11 14.97 2.68
N SER A 94 -18.12 15.53 3.33
CA SER A 94 -19.26 16.30 2.82
C SER A 94 -20.53 15.67 2.23
N ASP A 95 -20.70 14.35 2.09
CA ASP A 95 -22.03 13.81 1.77
C ASP A 95 -22.31 12.43 2.39
N ALA A 96 -22.64 12.43 3.68
CA ALA A 96 -23.08 11.24 4.42
C ALA A 96 -24.59 10.95 4.25
N SER A 97 -25.23 11.50 3.20
CA SER A 97 -26.68 11.43 2.99
C SER A 97 -27.14 10.26 2.12
N VAL A 98 -26.24 9.43 1.58
CA VAL A 98 -26.60 8.45 0.53
C VAL A 98 -26.40 6.98 0.90
N PHE A 99 -25.93 6.64 2.10
CA PHE A 99 -25.56 5.25 2.44
C PHE A 99 -26.20 4.65 3.71
N PHE A 100 -27.25 5.29 4.26
CA PHE A 100 -27.97 4.75 5.42
C PHE A 100 -29.47 4.62 5.13
N ASP A 101 -29.84 3.69 4.24
CA ASP A 101 -31.21 3.19 4.15
C ASP A 101 -31.24 1.67 3.87
N ILE A 102 -30.57 0.92 4.73
CA ILE A 102 -30.88 -0.50 4.92
C ILE A 102 -31.12 -0.67 6.42
N GLY A 103 -32.41 -0.63 6.77
CA GLY A 103 -32.89 -0.76 8.13
C GLY A 103 -32.46 -2.06 8.79
N VAL A 104 -31.80 -1.92 9.94
CA VAL A 104 -31.85 -2.91 11.02
C VAL A 104 -32.05 -2.12 12.31
N THR A 105 -33.30 -2.03 12.73
CA THR A 105 -33.70 -1.59 14.07
C THR A 105 -33.24 -2.65 15.06
N GLN A 106 -32.29 -2.31 15.95
CA GLN A 106 -31.98 -3.16 17.09
C GLN A 106 -32.98 -2.89 18.22
N GLN A 107 -33.44 -3.99 18.81
CA GLN A 107 -34.28 -4.07 20.01
C GLN A 107 -33.43 -3.92 21.26
#